data_AF-A0A8J6R3F3-F1
#
_entry.id   AF-A0A8J6R3F3-F1
#
_cell.length_a   1.000
_cell.length_b   1.000
_cell.length_c   1.000
_cell.angle_alpha   90.00
_cell.angle_beta   90.00
_cell.angle_gamma   90.00
#
_symmetry.space_group_name_H-M   'P 1'
#
loop_
_entity.id
_entity.type
_entity.pdbx_description
1 polymer ?
#
loop_
_entity_poly.entity_id
_entity_poly.type
_entity_poly.pdbx_seq_one_letter_code
_entity_poly.pdbx_strand_id
1 'polypeptide(L)' 'MADRVTVDIEGLRERIDEAYSDNPLWSELSLAQKLRRLILDGLEKAEGDRALKLPAQPATKSRKSNKPA' A
#
# COMPACT_ATOMS: atom_id res chain seq x y z
N MET A 1 -19.52 0.81 -11.48
CA MET A 1 -18.89 0.03 -12.56
C MET A 1 -17.44 -0.15 -12.19
N ALA A 2 -16.92 -1.38 -12.14
CA ALA A 2 -15.50 -1.59 -11.87
C ALA A 2 -14.71 -1.15 -13.10
N ASP A 3 -13.90 -0.11 -12.97
CA ASP A 3 -12.94 0.30 -14.00
C ASP A 3 -12.00 -0.86 -14.25
N ARG A 4 -12.20 -1.57 -15.37
CA ARG A 4 -11.31 -2.63 -15.79
C ARG A 4 -10.11 -1.97 -16.43
N VAL A 5 -9.01 -1.94 -15.69
CA VAL A 5 -7.73 -1.50 -16.24
C VAL A 5 -7.21 -2.63 -17.14
N THR A 6 -7.21 -2.40 -18.44
CA THR A 6 -6.50 -3.28 -19.38
C THR A 6 -5.01 -3.00 -19.23
N VAL A 7 -4.27 -3.97 -18.71
CA VAL A 7 -2.82 -3.85 -18.52
C VAL A 7 -2.14 -4.72 -19.57
N ASP A 8 -1.25 -4.13 -20.35
CA ASP A 8 -0.31 -4.89 -21.17
C ASP A 8 0.67 -5.60 -20.24
N ILE A 9 0.56 -6.94 -20.20
CA ILE A 9 1.31 -7.78 -19.27
C ILE A 9 2.80 -7.82 -19.64
N GLU A 10 3.14 -7.76 -20.92
CA GLU A 10 4.54 -7.82 -21.36
C GLU A 10 5.27 -6.53 -21.00
N GLY A 11 4.70 -5.38 -21.35
CA GLY A 11 5.27 -4.08 -20.97
C GLY A 11 5.33 -3.88 -19.45
N LEU A 12 4.36 -4.42 -18.69
CA LEU A 12 4.42 -4.38 -17.22
C LEU A 12 5.59 -5.22 -16.70
N ARG A 13 5.79 -6.42 -17.23
CA ARG A 13 6.86 -7.32 -16.81
C ARG A 13 8.24 -6.71 -17.05
N GLU A 14 8.48 -6.14 -18.22
CA GLU A 14 9.77 -5.49 -18.53
C GLU A 14 10.07 -4.35 -17.56
N ARG A 15 9.09 -3.49 -17.30
CA ARG A 15 9.24 -2.38 -16.34
C ARG A 15 9.50 -2.86 -14.91
N ILE A 16 8.90 -3.98 -14.51
CA ILE A 16 9.13 -4.58 -13.19
C ILE A 16 10.55 -5.12 -13.09
N ASP A 17 11.05 -5.79 -14.13
CA ASP A 17 12.39 -6.35 -14.15
C ASP A 17 13.46 -5.24 -14.20
N GLU A 18 13.22 -4.18 -14.96
CA GLU A 18 14.12 -3.02 -15.03
C GLU A 18 14.22 -2.27 -13.70
N ALA A 19 13.08 -1.99 -13.05
CA ALA A 19 13.03 -1.23 -11.79
C ALA A 19 13.74 -1.92 -10.62
N TYR A 20 13.98 -3.22 -10.69
CA TYR A 20 14.64 -4.02 -9.66
C TYR A 20 15.87 -4.77 -10.20
N SER A 21 16.41 -4.31 -11.33
CA SER A 21 17.59 -4.90 -11.99
C SER A 21 18.83 -4.94 -11.09
N ASP A 22 18.96 -3.96 -10.18
CA ASP A 22 20.05 -3.90 -9.19
C ASP A 22 19.90 -4.91 -8.04
N ASN A 23 18.75 -5.59 -7.92
CA ASN A 23 18.52 -6.58 -6.87
C ASN A 23 18.74 -8.00 -7.42
N PRO A 24 19.86 -8.67 -7.09
CA PRO A 24 20.19 -9.99 -7.64
C PRO A 24 19.13 -11.04 -7.29
N LEU A 25 18.50 -10.95 -6.12
CA LEU A 25 17.44 -11.86 -5.68
C LEU A 25 16.14 -11.68 -6.48
N TRP A 26 15.97 -10.55 -7.18
CA TRP A 26 14.79 -10.29 -7.99
C TRP A 26 14.70 -11.22 -9.20
N SER A 27 15.85 -11.54 -9.79
CA SER A 27 15.92 -12.44 -10.94
C SER A 27 15.50 -13.88 -10.62
N GLU A 28 15.63 -14.29 -9.35
CA GLU A 28 15.25 -15.62 -8.86
C GLU A 28 13.75 -15.75 -8.57
N LEU A 29 13.01 -14.64 -8.50
CA LEU A 29 11.58 -14.64 -8.19
C LEU A 29 10.72 -14.97 -9.43
N SER A 30 9.71 -15.81 -9.21
CA SER A 30 8.63 -15.98 -10.19
C SER A 30 7.81 -14.69 -10.35
N LEU A 31 7.14 -14.54 -11.49
CA LEU A 31 6.27 -13.38 -11.76
C LEU A 31 5.21 -13.18 -10.67
N ALA A 32 4.61 -14.26 -10.18
CA ALA A 32 3.62 -14.19 -9.09
C ALA A 32 4.21 -13.64 -7.78
N GLN A 33 5.45 -14.01 -7.45
CA GLN A 33 6.15 -13.50 -6.27
C GLN A 33 6.51 -12.02 -6.43
N LYS A 34 6.99 -11.62 -7.62
CA LYS A 34 7.27 -10.21 -7.96
C LYS A 34 6.02 -9.36 -7.78
N LEU A 35 4.89 -9.79 -8.35
CA LEU A 35 3.60 -9.11 -8.23
C LEU A 35 3.14 -9.02 -6.77
N ARG A 36 3.23 -10.11 -6.00
CA ARG A 36 2.88 -10.10 -4.58
C ARG A 36 3.72 -9.08 -3.81
N ARG A 37 5.02 -8.99 -4.09
CA ARG A 37 5.90 -8.03 -3.42
C ARG A 37 5.52 -6.59 -3.75
N LEU A 38 5.28 -6.29 -5.03
CA LEU A 38 4.86 -4.96 -5.48
C LEU A 38 3.55 -4.51 -4.84
N ILE A 39 2.56 -5.41 -4.71
CA ILE A 39 1.29 -5.10 -4.05
C ILE A 39 1.52 -4.76 -2.58
N LEU A 40 2.36 -5.53 -1.87
CA LEU A 40 2.67 -5.27 -0.46
C LEU A 40 3.39 -3.94 -0.27
N ASP A 41 4.44 -3.67 -1.07
CA ASP A 41 5.18 -2.42 -1.02
C ASP A 41 4.27 -1.22 -1.33
N GLY A 42 3.32 -1.38 -2.26
CA GLY A 42 2.31 -0.36 -2.58
C GLY A 42 1.32 -0.11 -1.44
N LEU A 43 0.86 -1.18 -0.77
CA LEU A 43 -0.03 -1.07 0.40
C LEU A 43 0.66 -0.37 1.56
N GLU A 44 1.91 -0.74 1.88
CA GLU A 44 2.69 -0.12 2.95
C GLU A 44 2.89 1.38 2.70
N LYS A 45 3.21 1.78 1.46
CA LYS A 45 3.31 3.20 1.08
C LYS A 45 1.98 3.92 1.23
N ALA A 46 0.88 3.33 0.77
CA ALA A 46 -0.45 3.92 0.87
C ALA A 46 -0.90 4.08 2.33
N GLU A 47 -0.57 3.12 3.19
CA GLU A 47 -0.83 3.18 4.63
C GLU A 47 0.03 4.25 5.31
N GLY A 48 1.33 4.33 4.98
CA GLY A 48 2.23 5.38 5.46
C GLY A 48 1.77 6.78 5.08
N ASP A 49 1.37 6.98 3.82
CA ASP A 49 0.83 8.26 3.32
C ASP A 49 -0.50 8.62 3.98
N ARG A 50 -1.35 7.62 4.27
CA ARG A 50 -2.60 7.82 4.99
C ARG A 50 -2.34 8.20 6.45
N ALA A 51 -1.37 7.57 7.11
CA ALA A 51 -0.97 7.89 8.47
C ALA A 51 -0.41 9.32 8.59
N LEU A 52 0.31 9.80 7.57
CA LEU A 52 0.83 11.18 7.51
C LEU A 52 -0.25 12.23 7.17
N LYS A 53 -1.36 11.84 6.55
CA LYS A 53 -2.46 12.75 6.14
C LYS A 53 -3.63 12.84 7.12
N LEU A 54 -3.69 12.03 8.17
CA LEU A 54 -4.74 12.11 9.17
C LEU A 54 -4.42 13.23 10.19
N PRO A 55 -5.21 14.31 10.28
CA PRO A 55 -5.10 15.22 11.41
C PRO A 55 -5.40 14.42 12.68
N ALA A 56 -4.51 14.50 13.67
CA ALA A 56 -4.73 13.92 14.98
C ALA A 56 -6.10 14.41 15.49
N GLN A 57 -7.08 13.51 15.53
CA GLN A 57 -8.39 13.88 16.07
C GLN A 57 -8.19 14.23 17.56
N PRO A 58 -8.61 15.41 18.02
CA PRO A 58 -8.48 15.74 19.43
C PRO A 58 -9.33 14.75 20.22
N ALA A 59 -8.70 14.07 21.18
CA ALA A 59 -9.35 13.15 22.09
C ALA A 59 -10.63 13.77 22.63
N THR A 60 -11.78 13.21 22.27
CA THR A 60 -13.05 13.59 22.85
C THR A 60 -12.99 13.24 24.33
N LYS A 61 -12.74 14.25 25.17
CA LYS A 61 -12.92 14.14 26.62
C LYS A 61 -14.40 13.83 26.85
N SER A 62 -14.72 12.56 27.00
CA SER A 62 -16.04 12.11 27.43
C SER A 62 -16.31 12.75 28.78
N ARG A 63 -17.25 13.68 28.76
CA ARG A 63 -17.60 14.59 29.86
C ARG A 63 -18.19 13.76 31.00
N LYS A 64 -17.47 13.77 32.12
CA LYS A 64 -17.87 13.27 33.43
C LYS A 64 -19.33 13.66 33.74
N SER A 65 -20.28 12.73 33.56
CA SER A 65 -21.65 12.87 34.07
C SER A 65 -21.71 12.21 35.45
N ASN A 66 -21.32 12.97 36.48
CA ASN A 66 -21.61 12.65 37.86
C ASN A 66 -22.66 13.63 38.35
N LYS A 67 -23.89 13.17 38.59
CA LYS A 67 -24.81 13.89 39.48
C LYS A 67 -25.78 12.90 40.12
N PRO A 68 -25.71 12.67 41.45
CA PRO A 68 -26.75 12.01 42.20
C PRO A 68 -27.81 13.05 42.60
N ALA A 69 -29.07 12.62 42.63
CA ALA A 69 -30.14 13.18 43.46
C ALA A 69 -31.25 12.12 43.57
#